data_AF-A0A950X902-F1
#
_entry.id   AF-A0A950X902-F1
#
_cell.length_a   1.000
_cell.length_b   1.000
_cell.length_c   1.000
_cell.angle_alpha   90.00
_cell.angle_beta   90.00
_cell.angle_gamma   90.00
#
_symmetry.space_group_name_H-M   'P 1'
#
loop_
_entity.id
_entity.type
_entity.pdbx_description
1 polymer ?
#
loop_
_entity_poly.entity_id
_entity_poly.type
_entity_poly.pdbx_seq_one_letter_code
_entity_poly.pdbx_strand_id
1 'polypeptide(L)'
;MPFELGLAVGWTSMNPRRHSWFVCDAVPHRILKSMSDLAGTDINIHEGTPKGVMRELCNIFVRRSVRPDVTDLMRVYRAVRAAVPQI
;
A
#
# COMPACT_ATOMS: atom_id res chain seq x y z
N MET A 1 6.61 -16.62 1.35
CA MET A 1 5.57 -15.59 1.50
C MET A 1 5.49 -15.12 2.96
N PRO A 2 5.31 -13.82 3.23
CA PRO A 2 5.02 -13.29 4.57
C PRO A 2 3.60 -13.71 4.98
N PHE A 3 3.45 -14.07 6.25
CA PHE A 3 2.25 -14.70 6.79
C PHE A 3 1.02 -13.79 6.66
N GLU A 4 1.18 -12.50 6.95
CA GLU A 4 0.14 -11.47 6.91
C GLU A 4 -0.44 -11.30 5.51
N LEU A 5 0.41 -11.34 4.48
CA LEU A 5 -0.04 -11.25 3.09
C LEU A 5 -0.82 -12.50 2.67
N GLY A 6 -0.38 -13.68 3.11
CA GLY A 6 -1.11 -14.93 2.88
C GLY A 6 -2.52 -14.89 3.45
N LEU A 7 -2.69 -14.33 4.66
CA LEU A 7 -4.00 -14.14 5.27
C LEU A 7 -4.87 -13.15 4.49
N ALA A 8 -4.32 -12.02 4.06
CA ALA A 8 -5.06 -11.01 3.29
C ALA A 8 -5.53 -11.54 1.92
N VAL A 9 -4.70 -12.32 1.24
CA VAL A 9 -5.05 -12.98 -0.03
C VAL A 9 -6.11 -14.05 0.21
N GLY A 10 -5.92 -14.93 1.20
CA GLY A 10 -6.88 -15.98 1.55
C GLY A 10 -8.25 -15.41 1.93
N TRP A 11 -8.28 -14.30 2.66
CA TRP A 11 -9.53 -13.61 3.00
C TRP A 11 -10.26 -13.06 1.77
N THR A 12 -9.52 -12.55 0.79
CA THR A 12 -10.09 -12.10 -0.50
C THR A 12 -10.69 -13.27 -1.27
N SER A 13 -10.02 -14.42 -1.30
CA SER A 13 -10.55 -15.63 -1.96
C SER A 13 -11.87 -16.10 -1.33
N MET A 14 -12.00 -15.98 0.00
CA MET A 14 -13.25 -16.31 0.71
C MET A 14 -14.33 -15.23 0.58
N ASN A 15 -13.95 -13.95 0.42
CA ASN A 15 -14.87 -12.81 0.44
C ASN A 15 -14.58 -11.79 -0.69
N PRO A 16 -14.67 -12.18 -1.97
CA PRO A 16 -14.14 -11.39 -3.09
C PRO A 16 -14.83 -10.04 -3.31
N ARG A 17 -16.08 -9.87 -2.84
CA ARG A 17 -16.82 -8.60 -2.94
C ARG A 17 -16.62 -7.67 -1.75
N ARG A 18 -16.03 -8.15 -0.64
CA ARG A 18 -15.93 -7.39 0.62
C ARG A 18 -14.52 -7.00 0.97
N HIS A 19 -13.52 -7.64 0.36
CA HIS A 19 -12.13 -7.37 0.63
C HIS A 19 -11.35 -7.21 -0.67
N SER A 20 -10.44 -6.24 -0.68
CA SER A 20 -9.46 -6.05 -1.73
C SER A 20 -8.12 -5.87 -1.06
N TRP A 21 -7.09 -6.41 -1.67
CA TRP A 21 -5.73 -6.36 -1.16
C TRP A 21 -4.84 -5.66 -2.18
N PHE A 22 -3.79 -5.02 -1.69
CA PHE A 22 -2.84 -4.28 -2.49
C PHE A 22 -1.45 -4.55 -1.93
N VAL A 23 -0.46 -4.61 -2.81
CA VAL A 23 0.94 -4.78 -2.42
C VAL A 23 1.67 -3.49 -2.73
N CYS A 24 2.46 -3.03 -1.76
CA CYS A 24 3.34 -1.88 -1.89
C CYS A 24 4.79 -2.32 -1.72
N ASP A 25 5.68 -1.90 -2.62
CA ASP A 25 7.12 -2.12 -2.47
C ASP A 25 7.90 -0.83 -2.77
N ALA A 26 9.07 -0.70 -2.15
CA ALA A 26 9.97 0.42 -2.36
C ALA A 26 10.77 0.27 -3.67
N VAL A 27 11.03 -0.95 -4.12
CA VAL A 27 11.92 -1.22 -5.26
C VAL A 27 11.17 -2.00 -6.35
N PRO A 28 11.16 -1.54 -7.61
CA PRO A 28 10.57 -2.28 -8.71
C PRO A 28 11.10 -3.70 -8.81
N HIS A 29 10.21 -4.67 -9.05
CA HIS A 29 10.52 -6.09 -9.32
C HIS A 29 11.27 -6.87 -8.23
N ARG A 30 11.73 -6.23 -7.15
CA ARG A 30 12.41 -6.89 -6.03
C ARG A 30 11.53 -7.98 -5.41
N ILE A 31 10.26 -7.64 -5.20
CA ILE A 31 9.28 -8.55 -4.62
C ILE A 31 9.06 -9.82 -5.45
N LEU A 32 9.19 -9.77 -6.78
CA LEU A 32 9.00 -10.93 -7.66
C LEU A 32 10.13 -11.96 -7.49
N LYS A 33 11.33 -11.52 -7.10
CA LYS A 33 12.47 -12.42 -6.81
C LYS A 33 12.26 -13.19 -5.49
N SER A 34 11.64 -12.56 -4.50
CA SER A 34 11.42 -13.14 -3.17
C SER A 34 10.04 -13.80 -3.02
N MET A 35 9.09 -13.46 -3.89
CA MET A 35 7.71 -13.90 -3.87
C MET A 35 7.18 -14.07 -5.29
N SER A 36 7.65 -15.11 -5.97
CA SER A 36 7.18 -15.49 -7.31
C SER A 36 5.66 -15.70 -7.36
N ASP A 37 5.04 -16.11 -6.24
CA ASP A 37 3.59 -16.35 -6.14
C ASP A 37 2.74 -15.07 -6.32
N LEU A 38 3.36 -13.89 -6.25
CA LEU A 38 2.72 -12.61 -6.54
C LEU A 38 2.81 -12.21 -8.02
N ALA A 39 3.44 -13.02 -8.86
CA ALA A 39 3.50 -12.79 -10.30
C ALA A 39 2.08 -12.70 -10.88
N GLY A 40 1.76 -11.57 -11.53
CA GLY A 40 0.43 -11.27 -12.05
C GLY A 40 -0.41 -10.34 -11.17
N THR A 41 0.10 -9.90 -10.02
CA THR A 41 -0.50 -8.82 -9.22
C THR A 41 0.17 -7.49 -9.49
N ASP A 42 -0.62 -6.41 -9.62
CA ASP A 42 -0.08 -5.06 -9.73
C ASP A 42 0.54 -4.61 -8.40
N ILE A 43 1.86 -4.41 -8.42
CA ILE A 43 2.61 -3.93 -7.26
C ILE A 43 2.72 -2.41 -7.33
N ASN A 44 2.30 -1.74 -6.26
CA ASN A 44 2.39 -0.29 -6.13
C ASN A 44 3.81 0.09 -5.68
N ILE A 45 4.55 0.82 -6.52
CA ILE A 45 5.96 1.13 -6.24
C ILE A 45 6.11 2.54 -5.69
N HIS A 46 6.46 2.63 -4.41
CA HIS A 46 6.53 3.91 -3.69
C HIS A 46 7.96 4.49 -3.55
N GLU A 47 8.96 3.83 -4.13
CA GLU A 47 10.35 4.32 -4.22
C GLU A 47 11.02 4.60 -2.85
N GLY A 48 10.47 4.03 -1.77
CA GLY A 48 10.96 4.27 -0.41
C GLY A 48 10.70 5.68 0.13
N THR A 49 9.89 6.51 -0.55
CA THR A 49 9.61 7.88 -0.11
C THR A 49 8.22 8.01 0.55
N PRO A 50 8.05 8.85 1.58
CA PRO A 50 6.73 9.12 2.16
C PRO A 50 5.73 9.64 1.13
N LYS A 51 6.17 10.54 0.24
CA LYS A 51 5.35 11.08 -0.84
C LYS A 51 4.90 9.99 -1.82
N GLY A 52 5.80 9.05 -2.16
CA GLY A 52 5.48 7.89 -2.98
C GLY A 52 4.43 7.01 -2.32
N VAL A 53 4.52 6.78 -1.00
CA VAL A 53 3.50 6.01 -0.26
C VAL A 53 2.15 6.70 -0.34
N MET A 54 2.08 8.02 -0.11
CA MET A 54 0.83 8.76 -0.22
C MET A 54 0.24 8.72 -1.63
N ARG A 55 1.10 8.79 -2.67
CA ARG A 55 0.67 8.64 -4.07
C ARG A 55 0.02 7.29 -4.31
N GLU A 56 0.63 6.20 -3.84
CA GLU A 56 0.05 4.86 -4.02
C GLU A 56 -1.24 4.66 -3.21
N LEU A 57 -1.33 5.23 -2.01
CA LEU A 57 -2.60 5.23 -1.27
C LEU A 57 -3.72 5.95 -2.04
N CYS A 58 -3.42 7.11 -2.65
CA CYS A 58 -4.38 7.81 -3.50
C CYS A 58 -4.81 6.99 -4.73
N ASN A 59 -3.89 6.22 -5.32
CA ASN A 59 -4.18 5.31 -6.44
C ASN A 59 -5.09 4.14 -6.00
N ILE A 60 -4.80 3.55 -4.85
CA ILE A 60 -5.56 2.44 -4.26
C ILE A 60 -7.01 2.86 -3.96
N PHE A 61 -7.20 4.05 -3.40
CA PHE A 61 -8.52 4.55 -3.00
C PHE A 61 -9.30 5.26 -4.11
N VAL A 62 -8.88 5.17 -5.38
CA VAL A 62 -9.51 5.90 -6.50
C VAL A 62 -11.01 5.61 -6.67
N ARG A 63 -11.49 4.46 -6.17
CA ARG A 63 -12.90 4.02 -6.27
C ARG A 63 -13.80 4.51 -5.12
N ARG A 64 -13.26 5.27 -4.15
CA ARG A 64 -14.06 5.83 -3.05
C ARG A 64 -14.59 7.22 -3.42
N SER A 65 -15.81 7.53 -2.96
CA SER A 65 -16.48 8.82 -3.19
C SER A 65 -15.69 10.03 -2.68
N VAL A 66 -14.84 9.81 -1.67
CA VAL A 66 -13.88 10.80 -1.18
C VAL A 66 -12.48 10.35 -1.58
N ARG A 67 -11.90 11.05 -2.55
CA ARG A 67 -10.53 10.79 -3.01
C ARG A 67 -9.56 11.67 -2.21
N PRO A 68 -8.67 11.08 -1.40
CA PRO A 68 -7.65 11.87 -0.72
C PRO A 68 -6.65 12.44 -1.74
N ASP A 69 -6.21 13.68 -1.53
CA ASP A 69 -5.09 14.25 -2.27
C ASP A 69 -3.76 13.98 -1.56
N VAL A 70 -2.68 13.86 -2.34
CA VAL A 70 -1.33 13.63 -1.82
C VAL A 70 -0.92 14.79 -0.90
N THR A 71 -1.32 16.03 -1.20
CA THR A 71 -0.99 17.21 -0.39
C THR A 71 -1.63 17.13 1.00
N ASP A 72 -2.90 16.71 1.06
CA ASP A 72 -3.63 16.60 2.32
C ASP A 72 -3.07 15.47 3.19
N LEU A 73 -2.80 14.30 2.58
CA LEU A 73 -2.17 13.19 3.30
C LEU A 73 -0.76 13.56 3.81
N MET A 74 0.00 14.32 3.02
CA MET A 74 1.31 14.81 3.45
C MET A 74 1.22 15.85 4.58
N ARG A 75 0.15 16.66 4.63
CA ARG A 75 -0.11 17.56 5.77
C ARG A 75 -0.32 16.77 7.05
N VAL A 76 -1.16 15.73 7.00
CA VAL A 76 -1.41 14.83 8.14
C VAL A 76 -0.12 14.12 8.55
N TYR A 77 0.63 13.57 7.59
CA TYR A 77 1.92 12.92 7.86
C TYR A 77 2.89 13.82 8.60
N ARG A 78 3.03 15.08 8.18
CA ARG A 78 3.91 16.06 8.86
C ARG A 78 3.45 16.37 10.28
N ALA A 79 2.14 16.52 10.49
CA ALA A 79 1.58 16.76 11.81
C ALA A 79 1.83 15.57 12.76
N VAL A 80 1.58 14.35 12.29
CA VAL A 80 1.84 13.13 13.06
C VAL A 80 3.34 12.98 13.35
N ARG A 81 4.20 13.18 12.35
CA ARG A 81 5.66 13.10 12.52
C ARG A 81 6.19 14.11 13.53
N ALA A 82 5.60 15.30 13.61
CA ALA A 82 5.98 16.31 14.59
C ALA A 82 5.49 15.98 16.00
N ALA A 83 4.37 15.27 16.13
CA ALA A 83 3.78 14.89 17.41
C ALA A 83 4.38 13.60 18.01
N VAL A 84 4.97 12.73 17.18
CA VAL A 84 5.60 11.49 17.64
C VAL A 84 7.01 11.81 18.19
N PRO A 85 7.34 11.40 19.43
CA PRO A 85 8.69 11.51 19.96
C PRO A 85 9.69 10.83 19.01
N GLN A 86 10.80 11.50 18.69
CA GLN A 86 11.88 10.86 17.94
C GLN A 86 12.44 9.73 18.84
N ILE A 87 12.25 8.48 18.42
CA ILE A 87 12.81 7.28 19.07
C ILE A 87 14.16 6.98 18.46
#